data_AF-A0A496XH64-F1
#
_entry.id   AF-A0A496XH64-F1
#
_cell.length_a   1.000
_cell.length_b   1.000
_cell.length_c   1.000
_cell.angle_alpha   90.00
_cell.angle_beta   90.00
_cell.angle_gamma   90.00
#
_symmetry.space_group_name_H-M   'P 1'
#
loop_
_entity.id
_entity.type
_entity.pdbx_description
1 polymer ?
#
loop_
_entity_poly.entity_id
_entity_poly.type
_entity_poly.pdbx_seq_one_letter_code
_entity_poly.pdbx_strand_id
1 'polypeptide(L)' 'MTEETPDKQDRSHQNRLYPEDQARVDEFVKRGINSVERKPFRPLRLLLLLIAIVTGLSLFSQFLARWAGVY' A
#
# COMPACT_ATOMS: atom_id res chain seq x y z
N MET A 1 21.28 -29.52 -1.25
CA MET A 1 20.66 -29.62 -2.59
C MET A 1 19.18 -29.83 -2.34
N THR A 2 18.41 -28.74 -2.30
CA THR A 2 16.97 -28.77 -1.97
C THR A 2 16.23 -28.89 -3.29
N GLU A 3 15.44 -29.95 -3.46
CA GLU A 3 14.63 -30.16 -4.66
C GLU A 3 13.50 -29.12 -4.71
N GLU A 4 13.58 -28.18 -5.65
CA GLU A 4 12.45 -27.30 -5.97
C GLU A 4 11.43 -28.10 -6.79
N THR A 5 10.30 -28.45 -6.16
CA THR A 5 9.19 -29.13 -6.83
C THR A 5 8.54 -28.17 -7.85
N PRO A 6 8.56 -28.46 -9.16
CA PRO A 6 8.26 -27.47 -10.19
C PRO A 6 6.76 -27.28 -10.51
N ASP A 7 5.81 -27.71 -9.68
CA ASP A 7 4.39 -27.71 -10.12
C ASP A 7 3.34 -27.52 -9.02
N LYS A 8 3.38 -26.35 -8.37
CA LYS A 8 2.13 -25.72 -7.91
C LYS A 8 1.85 -24.53 -8.82
N GLN A 9 1.47 -24.82 -10.07
CA GLN A 9 0.82 -23.82 -10.91
C GLN A 9 -0.30 -23.17 -10.10
N ASP A 10 -0.18 -21.87 -9.81
CA ASP A 10 -1.21 -21.13 -9.12
C ASP A 10 -2.43 -20.99 -10.04
N ARG A 11 -3.34 -21.97 -9.92
CA ARG A 11 -4.60 -22.03 -10.69
C ARG A 11 -5.60 -20.97 -10.22
N SER A 12 -5.23 -20.02 -9.36
CA SER A 12 -6.09 -18.91 -8.92
C SER A 12 -6.53 -18.02 -10.09
N HIS A 13 -5.70 -17.92 -11.13
CA HIS A 13 -5.97 -17.09 -12.32
C HIS A 13 -6.72 -17.80 -13.45
N GLN A 14 -6.97 -19.11 -13.34
CA GLN A 14 -7.77 -19.83 -14.34
C GLN A 14 -9.25 -19.57 -14.05
N ASN A 15 -9.99 -19.09 -15.05
CA ASN A 15 -11.44 -18.95 -14.93
C ASN A 15 -12.07 -20.33 -14.70
N ARG A 16 -12.61 -20.55 -13.50
CA ARG A 16 -13.25 -21.80 -13.07
C ARG A 16 -14.77 -21.77 -13.23
N LEU A 17 -15.33 -20.62 -13.60
CA LEU A 17 -16.77 -20.43 -13.70
C LEU A 17 -17.23 -20.75 -15.11
N TYR A 18 -18.42 -21.34 -15.22
CA TYR A 18 -19.12 -21.42 -16.48
C TYR A 18 -19.42 -20.00 -17.01
N PRO A 19 -19.51 -19.80 -18.34
CA PRO A 19 -19.65 -18.47 -18.93
C PRO A 19 -20.80 -17.64 -18.36
N GLU A 20 -21.93 -18.27 -18.05
CA GLU A 20 -23.10 -17.64 -17.45
C GLU A 20 -22.84 -17.12 -16.03
N ASP A 21 -22.08 -17.86 -15.23
CA ASP A 21 -21.75 -17.47 -13.87
C ASP A 21 -20.68 -16.37 -13.86
N GLN A 22 -19.70 -16.45 -14.77
CA GLN A 22 -18.72 -15.38 -14.95
C GLN A 22 -19.40 -14.06 -15.36
N ALA A 23 -20.40 -14.12 -16.26
CA ALA A 23 -21.16 -12.94 -16.67
C ALA A 23 -21.89 -12.28 -15.49
N ARG A 24 -22.46 -13.06 -14.57
CA ARG A 24 -23.10 -12.55 -13.34
C ARG A 24 -22.09 -11.90 -12.40
N VAL A 25 -20.92 -12.50 -12.21
CA VAL A 25 -19.85 -11.94 -11.38
C VAL A 25 -19.34 -10.63 -11.98
N ASP A 26 -19.08 -10.59 -13.28
CA ASP A 26 -18.61 -9.39 -13.96
C ASP A 26 -19.63 -8.25 -13.85
N GLU A 27 -20.92 -8.56 -14.02
CA GLU A 27 -21.99 -7.58 -13.83
C GLU A 27 -22.04 -7.07 -12.39
N PHE A 28 -21.93 -7.96 -11.40
CA PHE A 28 -21.94 -7.58 -9.98
C PHE A 28 -20.72 -6.72 -9.59
N VAL A 29 -19.52 -7.08 -10.02
CA VAL A 29 -18.28 -6.34 -9.74
C VAL A 29 -18.31 -4.96 -10.42
N LYS A 30 -18.83 -4.87 -11.67
CA LYS A 30 -18.98 -3.61 -12.40
C LYS A 30 -20.02 -2.68 -11.80
N ARG A 31 -21.08 -3.19 -11.15
CA ARG A 31 -22.10 -2.36 -10.47
C ARG A 31 -21.52 -1.46 -9.39
N GLY A 32 -20.31 -1.74 -8.90
CA GLY A 32 -19.41 -0.70 -8.38
C GLY A 32 -19.96 0.13 -7.21
N ILE A 33 -20.85 -0.43 -6.38
CA ILE A 33 -21.42 0.26 -5.21
C ILE A 33 -20.35 0.68 -4.19
N ASN A 34 -19.14 0.12 -4.26
CA ASN A 34 -17.96 0.46 -3.46
C ASN A 34 -16.78 1.03 -4.29
N SER A 35 -17.04 1.48 -5.53
CA SER A 35 -16.04 2.21 -6.31
C SER A 35 -15.98 3.66 -5.83
N VAL A 36 -15.12 3.93 -4.85
CA VAL A 36 -14.85 5.29 -4.39
C VAL A 36 -13.84 5.92 -5.35
N GLU A 37 -14.04 7.18 -5.76
CA GLU A 37 -12.99 7.95 -6.43
C GLU A 37 -11.77 8.05 -5.52
N ARG A 38 -10.75 7.23 -5.79
CA ARG A 38 -9.51 7.25 -5.03
C ARG A 38 -8.57 8.26 -5.68
N LYS A 39 -8.26 9.33 -4.95
CA LYS A 39 -7.14 10.20 -5.33
C LYS A 39 -5.89 9.33 -5.50
N PRO A 40 -5.10 9.53 -6.57
CA PRO A 40 -3.91 8.72 -6.81
C PRO A 40 -3.00 8.78 -5.59
N PHE A 41 -2.55 7.62 -5.11
CA PHE A 41 -1.66 7.53 -3.98
C PHE A 41 -0.31 8.17 -4.34
N ARG A 42 0.16 9.11 -3.51
CA ARG A 42 1.41 9.88 -3.74
C ARG A 42 2.44 9.51 -2.66
N PRO A 43 3.06 8.32 -2.71
CA PRO A 43 3.90 7.80 -1.64
C PRO A 43 5.07 8.73 -1.29
N LEU A 44 5.71 9.31 -2.31
CA LEU A 44 6.84 10.23 -2.11
C LEU A 44 6.46 11.49 -1.33
N ARG A 45 5.23 12.01 -1.50
CA ARG A 45 4.78 13.18 -0.72
C ARG A 45 4.64 12.85 0.76
N LEU A 46 4.07 11.69 1.07
CA LEU A 46 3.92 11.25 2.45
C LEU A 46 5.28 11.02 3.11
N LEU A 47 6.23 10.44 2.37
CA LEU A 47 7.60 10.24 2.84
C LEU A 47 8.31 11.58 3.12
N LEU A 48 8.21 12.55 2.19
CA LEU A 48 8.81 13.87 2.38
C LEU A 48 8.21 14.61 3.58
N LEU A 49 6.89 14.53 3.77
CA LEU A 49 6.22 15.10 4.94
C LEU A 49 6.73 14.47 6.24
N LEU A 50 6.87 13.15 6.27
CA LEU A 50 7.41 12.44 7.42
C LEU A 50 8.84 12.89 7.75
N ILE A 51 9.72 12.93 6.74
CA ILE A 51 11.10 13.38 6.89
C ILE A 51 11.13 14.81 7.43
N ALA A 52 10.31 15.71 6.89
CA ALA A 52 10.25 17.10 7.32
C ALA A 52 9.85 17.24 8.80
N ILE A 53 8.82 16.49 9.24
CA ILE A 53 8.36 16.52 10.62
C ILE A 53 9.43 15.98 11.57
N VAL A 54 9.98 14.79 11.29
CA VAL A 54 10.99 14.17 12.15
C VAL A 54 12.24 15.05 12.23
N THR A 55 12.73 15.54 11.09
CA THR A 55 13.88 16.45 11.04
C THR A 55 13.61 17.73 11.83
N GLY A 56 12.43 18.34 11.66
CA GLY A 56 12.04 19.55 12.39
C GLY A 56 12.02 19.33 13.91
N LEU A 57 11.43 18.23 14.37
CA LEU A 57 11.42 17.88 15.79
C LEU A 57 12.82 17.59 16.34
N SER A 58 13.69 16.91 15.57
CA SER A 58 15.08 16.66 15.95
C SER A 58 15.88 17.94 16.09
N LEU A 59 15.72 18.89 15.15
CA LEU A 59 16.38 20.19 15.22
C LEU A 59 15.85 21.02 16.39
N PHE A 60 14.54 21.03 16.60
CA PHE A 60 13.91 21.75 17.69
C PHE A 60 14.33 21.20 19.06
N SER A 61 14.41 19.88 19.21
CA SER A 61 14.91 19.23 20.42
C SER A 61 16.36 19.64 20.72
N GLN A 62 17.25 19.61 19.73
CA GLN A 62 18.64 20.05 19.89
C GLN A 62 18.75 21.54 20.23
N PHE A 63 17.91 22.37 19.63
CA PHE A 63 17.83 23.80 19.94
C PHE A 63 17.47 24.01 21.42
N LEU A 64 16.44 23.33 21.91
CA LEU A 64 16.04 23.41 23.31
C LEU A 64 17.12 22.89 24.26
N ALA A 65 17.80 21.78 23.92
CA ALA A 65 18.89 21.25 24.73
C ALA A 65 20.04 22.25 24.89
N ARG A 66 20.44 22.89 23.77
CA ARG A 66 21.46 23.95 23.79
C ARG A 66 21.01 25.17 24.57
N TRP A 67 19.75 25.58 24.42
CA TRP A 67 19.21 26.74 25.15
C TRP A 67 19.11 26.48 26.66
N ALA A 68 18.79 25.26 27.05
CA ALA A 68 18.75 24.83 28.45
C ALA A 68 20.14 24.59 29.07
N GLY A 69 21.22 24.69 28.29
CA GLY A 69 22.60 24.48 28.76
C GLY A 69 22.93 23.02 29.08
N VAL A 70 22.18 22.07 28.51
CA VAL A 70 22.45 20.64 28.62
C VAL A 70 23.47 20.26 27.53
N TYR A 71 24.66 19.82 27.95
CA TYR A 71 25.76 19.39 27.08
C TYR A 71 26.01 17.89 27.22
#